data_AF-A0A6G2IIF5-F1
#
_entry.id   AF-A0A6G2IIF5-F1
#
_cell.length_a   1.000
_cell.length_b   1.000
_cell.length_c   1.000
_cell.angle_alpha   90.00
_cell.angle_beta   90.00
_cell.angle_gamma   90.00
#
_symmetry.space_group_name_H-M   'P 1'
#
loop_
_entity.id
_entity.type
_entity.pdbx_description
1 polymer ?
#
loop_
_entity_poly.entity_id
_entity_poly.type
_entity_poly.pdbx_seq_one_letter_code
_entity_poly.pdbx_strand_id
1 'polypeptide(L)'
;MTQQYLIGEASVLLAELEASGTDPDATRELARLRREAETGPVSRLGPVALRALELTDELCRESLRRGDALAFARQCACGAELREFCLCAQLADP
;
A
#
# COMPACT_ATOMS: atom_id res chain seq x y z
N MET A 1 10.77 6.97 -15.29
CA MET A 1 10.86 7.27 -13.84
C MET A 1 12.26 6.96 -13.35
N THR A 2 12.77 7.72 -12.38
CA THR A 2 14.04 7.38 -11.72
C THR A 2 13.79 6.37 -10.61
N GLN A 3 14.83 5.63 -10.20
CA GLN A 3 14.74 4.71 -9.07
C GLN A 3 14.33 5.41 -7.78
N GLN A 4 14.86 6.60 -7.54
CA GLN A 4 14.53 7.41 -6.36
C GLN A 4 13.07 7.86 -6.35
N TYR A 5 12.51 8.19 -7.51
CA TYR A 5 11.09 8.51 -7.62
C TYR A 5 10.21 7.31 -7.22
N LEU A 6 10.52 6.11 -7.76
CA LEU A 6 9.75 4.90 -7.43
C LEU A 6 9.78 4.55 -5.95
N ILE A 7 10.95 4.67 -5.32
CA ILE A 7 11.11 4.42 -3.88
C ILE A 7 10.32 5.45 -3.06
N GLY A 8 10.42 6.74 -3.42
CA GLY A 8 9.73 7.82 -2.72
C GLY A 8 8.22 7.70 -2.83
N GLU A 9 7.70 7.50 -4.03
CA GLU A 9 6.27 7.33 -4.30
C GLU A 9 5.71 6.12 -3.55
N ALA A 10 6.39 4.97 -3.63
CA ALA A 10 5.98 3.78 -2.88
C ALA A 10 5.96 4.02 -1.36
N SER A 11 6.96 4.72 -0.81
CA SER A 11 7.01 5.04 0.62
C SER A 11 5.84 5.92 1.06
N VAL A 12 5.48 6.94 0.26
CA VAL A 12 4.35 7.83 0.54
C VAL A 12 3.03 7.05 0.55
N LEU A 13 2.76 6.27 -0.49
CA LEU A 13 1.52 5.49 -0.61
C LEU A 13 1.38 4.47 0.53
N LEU A 14 2.48 3.84 0.94
CA LEU A 14 2.49 2.91 2.08
C LEU A 14 2.22 3.63 3.42
N ALA A 15 2.73 4.85 3.59
CA ALA A 15 2.48 5.66 4.79
C ALA A 15 1.02 6.14 4.87
N GLU A 16 0.42 6.50 3.74
CA GLU A 16 -0.98 6.89 3.66
C GLU A 16 -1.91 5.72 3.96
N LEU A 17 -1.60 4.54 3.41
CA LEU A 17 -2.33 3.31 3.71
C LEU A 17 -2.18 2.94 5.19
N GLU A 18 -0.99 3.07 5.78
CA GLU A 18 -0.71 2.88 7.21
C GLU A 18 -1.62 3.78 8.08
N ALA A 19 -1.83 5.03 7.67
CA ALA A 19 -2.68 6.00 8.36
C ALA A 19 -4.20 5.79 8.12
N SER A 20 -4.59 5.04 7.08
CA SER A 20 -5.99 4.77 6.74
C SER A 20 -6.60 3.62 7.54
N GLY A 21 -5.77 2.71 8.05
CA GLY A 21 -6.18 1.52 8.78
C GLY A 21 -6.29 1.74 10.30
N THR A 22 -7.17 0.99 10.95
CA THR A 22 -7.27 0.93 12.42
C THR A 22 -6.75 -0.40 12.98
N ASP A 23 -6.35 -1.33 12.12
CA ASP A 23 -5.84 -2.64 12.52
C ASP A 23 -4.34 -2.57 12.85
N PRO A 24 -3.94 -2.76 14.13
CA PRO A 24 -2.55 -2.67 14.54
C PRO A 24 -1.62 -3.67 13.86
N ASP A 25 -2.12 -4.84 13.45
CA ASP A 25 -1.30 -5.86 12.79
C ASP A 25 -1.01 -5.44 11.34
N ALA A 26 -2.04 -4.99 10.61
CA ALA A 26 -1.89 -4.43 9.28
C ALA A 26 -1.00 -3.17 9.27
N THR A 27 -1.18 -2.25 10.23
CA THR A 27 -0.32 -1.07 10.39
C THR A 27 1.14 -1.47 10.57
N ARG A 28 1.44 -2.49 11.40
CA ARG A 28 2.82 -2.97 11.59
C ARG A 28 3.39 -3.59 10.33
N GLU A 29 2.59 -4.30 9.56
CA GLU A 29 3.03 -4.89 8.29
C GLU A 29 3.28 -3.82 7.23
N LEU A 30 2.42 -2.80 7.13
CA LEU A 30 2.63 -1.66 6.22
C LEU A 30 3.89 -0.85 6.57
N ALA A 31 4.14 -0.61 7.86
CA ALA A 31 5.39 0.02 8.31
C ALA A 31 6.63 -0.81 7.97
N ARG A 32 6.51 -2.15 7.97
CA ARG A 32 7.58 -3.05 7.52
C ARG A 32 7.78 -2.93 6.01
N LEU A 33 6.71 -3.00 5.21
CA LEU A 33 6.75 -2.86 3.76
C LEU A 33 7.35 -1.52 3.33
N ARG A 34 7.01 -0.44 4.03
CA ARG A 34 7.59 0.89 3.80
C ARG A 34 9.10 0.89 3.99
N ARG A 35 9.58 0.32 5.09
CA ARG A 35 11.04 0.15 5.31
C ARG A 35 11.70 -0.72 4.24
N GLU A 36 11.04 -1.77 3.79
CA GLU A 36 11.55 -2.62 2.70
C GLU A 36 11.65 -1.85 1.37
N ALA A 37 10.69 -0.99 1.05
CA ALA A 37 10.74 -0.11 -0.12
C ALA A 37 11.89 0.91 -0.04
N GLU A 38 12.08 1.51 1.14
CA GLU A 38 13.08 2.56 1.38
C GLU A 38 14.53 2.04 1.40
N THR A 39 14.74 0.81 1.88
CA THR A 39 16.09 0.27 2.15
C THR A 39 16.49 -0.89 1.23
N GLY A 40 15.52 -1.52 0.57
CA GLY A 40 15.75 -2.64 -0.33
C GLY A 40 16.20 -2.22 -1.73
N PRO A 41 16.66 -3.19 -2.55
CA PRO A 41 16.88 -2.95 -3.97
C PRO A 41 15.55 -2.68 -4.69
N VAL A 42 15.58 -1.85 -5.74
CA VAL A 42 14.39 -1.46 -6.53
C VAL A 42 13.60 -2.67 -7.06
N SER A 43 14.26 -3.81 -7.31
CA SER A 43 13.59 -5.06 -7.73
C SER A 43 12.62 -5.63 -6.69
N ARG A 44 12.66 -5.16 -5.43
CA ARG A 44 11.72 -5.53 -4.37
C ARG A 44 10.45 -4.69 -4.38
N LEU A 45 10.39 -3.58 -5.10
CA LEU A 45 9.21 -2.71 -5.12
C LEU A 45 7.96 -3.43 -5.65
N GLY A 46 8.10 -4.34 -6.64
CA GLY A 46 6.98 -5.14 -7.14
C GLY A 46 6.35 -6.03 -6.05
N PRO A 47 7.12 -6.94 -5.44
CA PRO A 47 6.64 -7.74 -4.31
C PRO A 47 6.09 -6.92 -3.14
N VAL A 48 6.72 -5.78 -2.81
CA VAL A 48 6.23 -4.88 -1.75
C VAL A 48 4.87 -4.29 -2.11
N ALA A 49 4.72 -3.79 -3.33
CA ALA A 49 3.49 -3.16 -3.80
C ALA A 49 2.34 -4.18 -3.92
N LEU A 50 2.62 -5.40 -4.39
CA LEU A 50 1.66 -6.50 -4.40
C LEU A 50 1.18 -6.85 -2.99
N ARG A 51 2.09 -6.99 -2.02
CA ARG A 51 1.70 -7.30 -0.65
C ARG A 51 0.89 -6.17 -0.01
N ALA A 52 1.21 -4.92 -0.33
CA ALA A 52 0.45 -3.78 0.13
C ALA A 52 -0.98 -3.75 -0.45
N LEU A 53 -1.17 -4.09 -1.73
CA LEU A 53 -2.50 -4.24 -2.34
C LEU A 53 -3.33 -5.34 -1.64
N GLU A 54 -2.72 -6.49 -1.34
CA GLU A 54 -3.38 -7.56 -0.58
C GLU A 54 -3.84 -7.08 0.81
N LEU A 55 -2.98 -6.34 1.51
CA LEU A 55 -3.32 -5.74 2.80
C LEU A 55 -4.43 -4.70 2.68
N THR A 56 -4.44 -3.89 1.61
CA THR A 56 -5.54 -2.96 1.36
C THR A 56 -6.87 -3.70 1.21
N ASP A 57 -6.90 -4.81 0.48
CA ASP A 57 -8.10 -5.63 0.32
C ASP A 57 -8.56 -6.26 1.64
N GLU A 58 -7.63 -6.72 2.48
CA GLU A 58 -7.92 -7.21 3.83
C GLU A 58 -8.53 -6.11 4.72
N LEU A 59 -7.93 -4.92 4.73
CA LEU A 59 -8.42 -3.75 5.46
C LEU A 59 -9.82 -3.33 5.00
N CYS A 60 -10.03 -3.22 3.68
CA CYS A 60 -11.33 -2.91 3.09
C CYS A 60 -12.40 -3.92 3.53
N ARG A 61 -12.08 -5.21 3.49
CA ARG A 61 -13.01 -6.27 3.94
C ARG A 61 -13.32 -6.15 5.43
N GLU A 62 -12.33 -5.83 6.26
CA GLU A 62 -12.54 -5.67 7.69
C GLU A 62 -13.39 -4.43 8.03
N SER A 63 -13.14 -3.30 7.37
CA SER A 63 -13.97 -2.09 7.52
C SER A 63 -15.42 -2.34 7.09
N LEU A 64 -15.65 -3.09 6.00
CA LEU A 64 -17.00 -3.53 5.63
C LEU A 64 -17.66 -4.42 6.69
N ARG A 65 -16.93 -5.39 7.27
CA ARG A 65 -17.46 -6.25 8.35
C ARG A 65 -17.84 -5.45 9.59
N ARG A 66 -17.07 -4.41 9.92
CA ARG A 66 -17.33 -3.52 11.06
C ARG A 66 -18.38 -2.44 10.78
N GLY A 67 -18.78 -2.26 9.53
CA GLY A 67 -19.67 -1.18 9.12
C GLY A 67 -19.00 0.20 9.14
N ASP A 68 -17.67 0.26 9.13
CA ASP A 68 -16.92 1.52 9.11
C ASP A 68 -16.75 2.03 7.68
N ALA A 69 -17.78 2.73 7.21
CA ALA A 69 -17.80 3.29 5.85
C ALA A 69 -16.73 4.37 5.61
N LEU A 70 -16.32 5.10 6.66
CA LEU A 70 -15.31 6.14 6.52
C LEU A 70 -13.92 5.55 6.34
N ALA A 71 -13.56 4.55 7.16
CA ALA A 71 -12.32 3.82 7.00
C ALA A 71 -12.27 3.09 5.65
N PHE A 72 -13.37 2.44 5.25
CA PHE A 72 -13.48 1.77 3.95
C PHE A 72 -13.22 2.75 2.79
N ALA A 73 -13.87 3.92 2.78
CA ALA A 73 -13.69 4.90 1.71
C ALA A 73 -12.23 5.39 1.61
N ARG A 74 -11.57 5.62 2.75
CA ARG A 74 -10.15 6.01 2.79
C ARG A 74 -9.24 4.91 2.25
N GLN A 75 -9.44 3.66 2.68
CA GLN A 75 -8.67 2.51 2.23
C GLN A 75 -8.84 2.26 0.72
N CYS A 76 -10.06 2.40 0.19
CA CYS A 76 -10.31 2.31 -1.25
C CYS A 76 -9.58 3.40 -2.04
N ALA A 77 -9.56 4.64 -1.53
CA ALA A 77 -8.84 5.73 -2.18
C ALA A 77 -7.33 5.44 -2.23
N CYS A 78 -6.72 5.09 -1.08
CA CYS A 78 -5.30 4.71 -1.02
C CYS A 78 -5.00 3.49 -1.91
N GLY A 79 -5.88 2.50 -1.93
CA GLY A 79 -5.75 1.31 -2.78
C GLY A 79 -5.80 1.63 -4.28
N ALA A 80 -6.64 2.57 -4.69
CA ALA A 80 -6.73 3.01 -6.07
C ALA A 80 -5.44 3.71 -6.51
N GLU A 81 -4.91 4.62 -5.69
CA GLU A 81 -3.64 5.31 -5.97
C GLU A 81 -2.46 4.32 -6.01
N LEU A 82 -2.41 3.37 -5.06
CA LEU A 82 -1.41 2.31 -5.07
C LEU A 82 -1.50 1.42 -6.32
N ARG A 83 -2.71 1.06 -6.76
CA ARG A 83 -2.91 0.26 -7.98
C ARG A 83 -2.47 1.04 -9.23
N GLU A 84 -2.81 2.32 -9.32
CA GLU A 84 -2.37 3.19 -10.41
C GLU A 84 -0.84 3.29 -10.47
N PHE A 85 -0.20 3.51 -9.32
CA PHE A 85 1.25 3.49 -9.21
C PHE A 85 1.84 2.18 -9.71
N CYS A 86 1.30 1.03 -9.29
CA CYS A 86 1.79 -0.28 -9.72
C CYS A 86 1.74 -0.45 -11.24
N LEU A 87 0.64 -0.04 -11.87
CA LEU A 87 0.44 -0.14 -13.32
C LEU A 87 1.41 0.81 -14.07
N CYS A 88 1.49 2.06 -13.65
CA CYS A 88 2.38 3.06 -14.24
C CYS A 88 3.86 2.67 -14.10
N ALA A 89 4.22 2.06 -12.96
CA ALA A 89 5.58 1.63 -12.66
C ALA A 89 5.93 0.21 -13.15
N GLN A 90 4.97 -0.52 -13.74
CA GLN A 90 5.14 -1.91 -14.19
C GLN A 90 5.63 -2.83 -13.06
N LEU A 91 5.08 -2.63 -11.85
CA LEU A 91 5.48 -3.33 -10.62
C LEU A 91 4.59 -4.54 -10.31
N ALA A 92 3.39 -4.59 -10.88
CA ALA A 92 2.45 -5.69 -10.77
C ALA A 92 1.76 -5.90 -12.12
N ASP A 93 1.47 -7.15 -12.48
CA ASP A 93 0.61 -7.44 -13.63
C ASP A 93 -0.83 -6.96 -13.36
N PRO A 94 -1.55 -6.50 -14.40
CA PRO A 94 -2.91 -5.96 -14.28
C PRO A 94 -3.95 -6.95 -13.76
#